data_AF-A0A2T5G4F2-F1
#
_entry.id   AF-A0A2T5G4F2-F1
#
_cell.length_a   1.000
_cell.length_b   1.000
_cell.length_c   1.000
_cell.angle_alpha   90.00
_cell.angle_beta   90.00
_cell.angle_gamma   90.00
#
_symmetry.space_group_name_H-M   'P 1'
#
loop_
_entity.id
_entity.type
_entity.pdbx_description
1 polymer ?
#
loop_
_entity_poly.entity_id
_entity_poly.type
_entity_poly.pdbx_seq_one_letter_code
_entity_poly.pdbx_strand_id
1 'polypeptide(L)'
;MKLQKLVYYAQAWSLAWLDRPLFNEPIEAWRHGPVVRELFNVHRGHYTVTELPDGDPDRLTEEEKNVIDAVLERYGAVPPELLSLMTHQEKPWLEAREGLPDGAASNEVIDPQSMRDYYKRLSRKVAQDEEERGGLFYLMRLLADYRKVDDPEAERETRMWDEIEPVGREVW
;
A
#
# COMPACT_ATOMS: atom_id res chain seq x y z
N MET A 1 14.04 2.91 -6.99
CA MET A 1 13.44 3.26 -5.68
C MET A 1 12.01 2.75 -5.46
N LYS A 2 11.17 2.58 -6.48
CA LYS A 2 9.77 2.12 -6.32
C LYS A 2 9.62 0.85 -5.49
N LEU A 3 10.42 -0.17 -5.79
CA LEU A 3 10.46 -1.43 -5.06
C LEU A 3 10.57 -1.23 -3.54
N GLN A 4 11.48 -0.36 -3.09
CA GLN A 4 11.66 -0.06 -1.66
C GLN A 4 10.41 0.51 -1.00
N LYS A 5 9.63 1.31 -1.74
CA LYS A 5 8.40 1.93 -1.22
C LYS A 5 7.29 0.88 -1.13
N LEU A 6 7.14 0.05 -2.16
CA LEU A 6 6.18 -1.05 -2.16
C LEU A 6 6.47 -2.04 -1.01
N VAL A 7 7.73 -2.39 -0.79
CA VAL A 7 8.17 -3.24 0.33
C VAL A 7 7.86 -2.60 1.69
N TYR A 8 8.08 -1.29 1.85
CA TYR A 8 7.67 -0.57 3.05
C TYR A 8 6.16 -0.64 3.29
N TYR A 9 5.33 -0.39 2.26
CA TYR A 9 3.87 -0.49 2.39
C TYR A 9 3.43 -1.91 2.72
N ALA A 10 4.03 -2.93 2.10
CA ALA A 10 3.73 -4.33 2.41
C ALA A 10 4.03 -4.68 3.88
N GLN A 11 5.17 -4.25 4.42
CA GLN A 11 5.49 -4.40 5.85
C GLN A 11 4.49 -3.66 6.74
N ALA A 12 4.16 -2.41 6.40
CA ALA A 12 3.26 -1.57 7.18
C ALA A 12 1.84 -2.15 7.27
N TRP A 13 1.31 -2.62 6.14
CA TRP A 13 -0.02 -3.23 6.08
C TRP A 13 -0.05 -4.63 6.70
N SER A 14 1.01 -5.44 6.55
CA SER A 14 1.13 -6.72 7.27
C SER A 14 1.08 -6.51 8.77
N LEU A 15 1.86 -5.56 9.29
CA LEU A 15 1.83 -5.20 10.71
C LEU A 15 0.44 -4.73 11.16
N ALA A 16 -0.27 -3.97 10.33
CA ALA A 16 -1.57 -3.42 10.68
C ALA A 16 -2.72 -4.44 10.63
N TRP A 17 -2.75 -5.30 9.62
CA TRP A 17 -3.83 -6.25 9.39
C TRP A 17 -3.59 -7.61 10.03
N LEU A 18 -2.35 -8.09 10.01
CA LEU A 18 -1.98 -9.43 10.50
C LEU A 18 -1.30 -9.40 11.87
N ASP A 19 -0.99 -8.21 12.41
CA ASP A 19 -0.24 -8.02 13.66
C ASP A 19 1.15 -8.71 13.66
N ARG A 20 1.69 -9.04 12.48
CA ARG A 20 2.98 -9.70 12.30
C ARG A 20 3.78 -9.10 11.13
N PRO A 21 5.12 -9.05 11.23
CA PRO A 21 5.97 -8.55 10.16
C PRO A 21 5.93 -9.49 8.93
N LEU A 22 6.05 -8.93 7.73
CA LEU A 22 6.19 -9.70 6.49
C LEU A 22 7.64 -10.19 6.30
N PHE A 23 8.60 -9.40 6.78
CA PHE A 23 10.03 -9.72 6.83
C PHE A 23 10.69 -9.05 8.06
N ASN A 24 11.90 -9.49 8.41
CA ASN A 24 12.56 -9.11 9.67
C ASN A 24 13.63 -8.03 9.52
N GLU A 25 14.09 -7.78 8.30
CA GLU A 25 15.11 -6.79 7.99
C GLU A 25 14.64 -5.38 8.39
N PRO A 26 15.51 -4.56 8.98
CA PRO A 26 15.15 -3.22 9.39
C PRO A 26 14.88 -2.33 8.18
N ILE A 27 13.90 -1.44 8.32
CA ILE A 27 13.64 -0.38 7.35
C ILE A 27 14.27 0.90 7.89
N GLU A 28 15.15 1.51 7.11
CA GLU A 28 15.82 2.76 7.48
C GLU A 28 15.16 3.99 6.81
N ALA A 29 15.10 5.10 7.54
CA ALA A 29 14.46 6.34 7.12
C ALA A 29 15.39 7.24 6.29
N TRP A 30 15.79 6.78 5.11
CA TRP A 30 16.73 7.51 4.24
C TRP A 30 16.15 8.83 3.73
N ARG A 31 17.05 9.71 3.23
CA ARG A 31 16.72 11.00 2.59
C ARG A 31 15.56 10.89 1.58
N HIS A 32 15.55 9.85 0.76
CA HIS A 32 14.57 9.65 -0.32
C HIS A 32 13.47 8.65 0.06
N GLY A 33 13.14 8.56 1.34
CA GLY A 33 12.09 7.70 1.86
C GLY A 33 12.63 6.38 2.44
N PRO A 34 11.74 5.49 2.89
CA PRO A 34 12.12 4.24 3.54
C PRO A 34 12.92 3.32 2.60
N VAL A 35 13.89 2.61 3.17
CA VAL A 35 14.78 1.67 2.48
C VAL A 35 15.12 0.49 3.39
N VAL A 36 14.88 -0.73 2.90
CA VAL A 36 15.52 -1.95 3.40
C VAL A 36 16.91 -2.03 2.78
N ARG A 37 17.95 -1.89 3.61
CA ARG A 37 19.36 -1.76 3.17
C ARG A 37 19.84 -3.01 2.46
N GLU A 38 19.49 -4.18 2.98
CA GLU A 38 19.83 -5.50 2.47
C GLU A 38 19.29 -5.65 1.05
N LEU A 39 17.99 -5.38 0.87
CA LEU A 39 17.36 -5.38 -0.45
C LEU A 39 17.98 -4.33 -1.38
N PHE A 40 18.29 -3.14 -0.86
CA PHE A 40 18.94 -2.09 -1.67
C PHE A 40 20.29 -2.56 -2.19
N ASN A 41 21.08 -3.25 -1.38
CA ASN A 41 22.39 -3.76 -1.80
C ASN A 41 22.29 -4.78 -2.94
N VAL A 42 21.19 -5.54 -3.03
CA VAL A 42 20.94 -6.51 -4.10
C VAL A 42 20.60 -5.84 -5.43
N HIS A 43 19.75 -4.80 -5.43
CA HIS A 43 19.31 -4.15 -6.69
C HIS A 43 20.01 -2.84 -7.03
N ARG A 44 20.92 -2.34 -6.18
CA ARG A 44 21.60 -1.06 -6.43
C ARG A 44 22.26 -1.06 -7.82
N GLY A 45 22.09 0.05 -8.55
CA GLY A 45 22.56 0.17 -9.93
C GLY A 45 21.57 -0.36 -10.98
N HIS A 46 20.50 -1.06 -10.57
CA HIS A 46 19.42 -1.50 -11.44
C HIS A 46 18.15 -0.68 -11.18
N TYR A 47 17.74 0.11 -12.18
CA TYR A 47 16.53 0.93 -12.08
C TYR A 47 15.25 0.10 -12.20
N THR A 48 15.30 -0.96 -13.00
CA THR A 48 14.25 -1.97 -13.17
C THR A 48 14.77 -3.29 -12.64
N VAL A 49 14.03 -3.89 -11.72
CA VAL A 49 14.32 -5.21 -11.16
C VAL A 49 13.35 -6.19 -11.80
N THR A 50 13.86 -7.04 -12.68
CA THR A 50 13.06 -8.10 -13.32
C THR A 50 13.21 -9.43 -12.60
N GLU A 51 14.37 -9.66 -11.97
CA GLU A 51 14.68 -10.88 -11.23
C GLU A 51 15.46 -10.53 -9.96
N LEU A 52 15.17 -11.23 -8.88
CA LEU A 52 15.96 -11.23 -7.66
C LEU A 52 16.45 -12.67 -7.43
N PRO A 53 17.78 -12.91 -7.38
CA PRO A 53 18.34 -14.26 -7.40
C PRO A 53 17.86 -15.17 -6.27
N ASP A 54 17.44 -14.60 -5.13
CA ASP A 54 17.02 -15.34 -3.93
C ASP A 54 15.53 -15.17 -3.58
N GLY A 55 14.73 -14.65 -4.52
CA GLY A 55 13.29 -14.47 -4.34
C GLY A 55 12.51 -15.76 -4.58
N ASP A 56 11.73 -16.20 -3.59
CA ASP A 56 10.86 -17.38 -3.70
C ASP A 56 9.44 -17.04 -3.20
N PRO A 57 8.46 -16.90 -4.12
CA PRO A 57 7.07 -16.57 -3.76
C PRO A 57 6.34 -17.71 -3.06
N ASP A 58 6.82 -18.97 -3.16
CA ASP A 58 6.19 -20.12 -2.51
C ASP A 58 6.45 -20.16 -1.00
N ARG A 59 7.39 -19.33 -0.52
CA ARG A 59 7.64 -19.12 0.92
C ARG A 59 6.64 -18.20 1.60
N LEU A 60 5.77 -17.55 0.85
CA LEU A 60 4.72 -16.67 1.37
C LEU A 60 3.46 -17.46 1.68
N THR A 61 2.87 -17.19 2.84
CA THR A 61 1.51 -17.65 3.16
C THR A 61 0.48 -16.93 2.29
N GLU A 62 -0.71 -17.52 2.13
CA GLU A 62 -1.79 -16.88 1.36
C GLU A 62 -2.21 -15.53 1.95
N GLU A 63 -2.18 -15.37 3.28
CA GLU A 63 -2.44 -14.08 3.92
C GLU A 63 -1.42 -13.02 3.52
N GLU A 64 -0.12 -13.37 3.50
CA GLU A 64 0.95 -12.46 3.11
C GLU A 64 0.87 -12.08 1.64
N LYS A 65 0.51 -13.03 0.76
CA LYS A 65 0.22 -12.76 -0.66
C LYS A 65 -0.94 -11.78 -0.81
N ASN A 66 -2.03 -11.98 -0.08
CA ASN A 66 -3.18 -11.06 -0.11
C ASN A 66 -2.78 -9.63 0.31
N VAL A 67 -1.90 -9.48 1.31
CA VAL A 67 -1.38 -8.16 1.70
C VAL A 67 -0.58 -7.53 0.55
N ILE A 68 0.32 -8.31 -0.08
CA ILE A 68 1.15 -7.83 -1.18
C ILE A 68 0.27 -7.44 -2.38
N ASP A 69 -0.72 -8.26 -2.74
CA ASP A 69 -1.63 -7.99 -3.85
C ASP A 69 -2.43 -6.70 -3.62
N ALA A 70 -2.98 -6.51 -2.41
CA ALA A 70 -3.67 -5.27 -2.05
C ALA A 70 -2.74 -4.03 -2.13
N VAL A 71 -1.47 -4.19 -1.74
CA VAL A 71 -0.47 -3.12 -1.88
C VAL A 71 -0.15 -2.84 -3.34
N LEU A 72 0.00 -3.86 -4.17
CA LEU A 72 0.25 -3.70 -5.60
C LEU A 72 -0.94 -3.06 -6.31
N GLU A 73 -2.17 -3.45 -5.96
CA GLU A 73 -3.38 -2.83 -6.48
C GLU A 73 -3.43 -1.33 -6.11
N ARG A 74 -3.16 -1.00 -4.85
CA ARG A 74 -3.29 0.36 -4.33
C ARG A 74 -2.17 1.31 -4.75
N TYR A 75 -0.93 0.82 -4.75
CA TYR A 75 0.29 1.62 -4.89
C TYR A 75 1.12 1.27 -6.12
N GLY A 76 0.88 0.11 -6.75
CA GLY A 76 1.67 -0.39 -7.87
C GLY A 76 1.61 0.49 -9.12
N ALA A 77 0.51 1.21 -9.36
CA ALA A 77 0.41 2.18 -10.45
C ALA A 77 1.00 3.58 -10.09
N VAL A 78 1.26 3.84 -8.82
CA VAL A 78 1.68 5.16 -8.35
C VAL A 78 3.14 5.44 -8.77
N PRO A 79 3.44 6.66 -9.27
CA PRO A 79 4.81 7.05 -9.61
C PRO A 79 5.76 7.01 -8.40
N PRO A 80 7.05 6.63 -8.58
CA PRO A 80 8.02 6.54 -7.49
C PRO A 80 8.19 7.84 -6.69
N GLU A 81 8.11 8.99 -7.36
CA GLU A 81 8.26 10.32 -6.78
C GLU A 81 7.08 10.61 -5.84
N LEU A 82 5.87 10.27 -6.26
CA LEU A 82 4.67 10.44 -5.45
C LEU A 82 4.69 9.48 -4.25
N LEU A 83 5.13 8.23 -4.42
CA LEU A 83 5.32 7.32 -3.29
C LEU A 83 6.32 7.89 -2.27
N SER A 84 7.40 8.54 -2.72
CA SER A 84 8.34 9.21 -1.82
C SER A 84 7.66 10.35 -1.06
N LEU A 85 6.94 11.23 -1.75
CA LEU A 85 6.21 12.35 -1.12
C LEU A 85 5.22 11.85 -0.08
N MET A 86 4.47 10.79 -0.38
CA MET A 86 3.55 10.16 0.57
C MET A 86 4.30 9.69 1.81
N THR A 87 5.35 8.89 1.65
CA THR A 87 6.10 8.38 2.82
C THR A 87 6.73 9.48 3.66
N HIS A 88 7.10 10.63 3.08
CA HIS A 88 7.66 11.77 3.81
C HIS A 88 6.63 12.50 4.67
N GLN A 89 5.33 12.28 4.45
CA GLN A 89 4.24 12.84 5.24
C GLN A 89 3.72 11.87 6.30
N GLU A 90 4.23 10.63 6.33
CA GLU A 90 3.76 9.60 7.24
C GLU A 90 4.50 9.64 8.57
N LYS A 91 3.73 9.47 9.65
CA LYS A 91 4.23 9.54 11.02
C LYS A 91 5.46 8.63 11.29
N PRO A 92 5.49 7.35 10.85
CA PRO A 92 6.64 6.47 11.12
C PRO A 92 7.95 6.98 10.54
N TRP A 93 7.92 7.54 9.32
CA TRP A 93 9.11 8.11 8.69
C TRP A 93 9.53 9.43 9.35
N LEU A 94 8.56 10.26 9.73
CA LEU A 94 8.82 11.53 10.42
C LEU A 94 9.45 11.31 11.80
N GLU A 95 8.92 10.37 12.59
CA GLU A 95 9.45 10.03 13.91
C GLU A 95 10.88 9.49 13.83
N ALA A 96 11.16 8.59 12.88
CA ALA A 96 12.51 8.07 12.68
C ALA A 96 13.52 9.14 12.23
N ARG A 97 13.07 10.32 11.83
CA ARG A 97 13.92 11.43 11.39
C ARG A 97 13.81 12.67 12.27
N GLU A 98 13.21 12.52 13.45
CA GLU A 98 13.12 13.60 14.42
C GLU A 98 14.52 14.16 14.75
N GLY A 99 14.64 15.49 14.75
CA GLY A 99 15.91 16.18 15.01
C GLY A 99 16.89 16.24 13.83
N LEU A 100 16.57 15.63 12.68
CA LEU A 100 17.40 15.73 11.47
C LEU A 100 16.97 16.90 10.58
N PRO A 101 17.92 17.65 9.99
CA PRO A 101 17.60 18.66 8.97
C PRO A 101 16.90 18.06 7.75
N ASP A 102 16.12 18.89 7.07
CA ASP A 102 15.52 18.54 5.79
C ASP A 102 16.59 18.11 4.78
N GLY A 103 16.37 16.96 4.17
CA GLY A 103 17.33 16.38 3.23
C GLY A 103 18.60 15.82 3.87
N ALA A 104 18.75 15.75 5.19
CA ALA A 104 19.90 15.05 5.79
C ALA A 104 19.88 13.55 5.43
N ALA A 105 21.06 12.97 5.20
CA ALA A 105 21.19 11.52 5.14
C ALA A 105 20.84 10.92 6.52
N SER A 106 20.26 9.72 6.53
CA SER A 106 19.90 9.02 7.76
C SER A 106 19.92 7.52 7.50
N ASN A 107 20.30 6.78 8.53
CA ASN A 107 20.21 5.33 8.67
C ASN A 107 19.40 4.95 9.92
N GLU A 108 18.66 5.89 10.50
CA GLU A 108 17.77 5.63 11.63
C GLU A 108 16.69 4.62 11.23
N VAL A 109 16.43 3.67 12.11
CA VAL A 109 15.46 2.59 11.87
C VAL A 109 14.06 3.10 12.13
N ILE A 110 13.14 2.84 11.20
CA ILE A 110 11.72 3.08 11.38
C ILE A 110 11.18 2.02 12.34
N ASP A 111 10.63 2.47 13.46
CA ASP A 111 10.03 1.60 14.46
C ASP A 111 8.81 0.85 13.89
N PRO A 112 8.83 -0.51 13.85
CA PRO A 112 7.69 -1.31 13.41
C PRO A 112 6.41 -1.05 14.23
N GLN A 113 6.54 -0.66 15.50
CA GLN A 113 5.40 -0.28 16.33
C GLN A 113 4.72 0.98 15.80
N SER A 114 5.49 2.01 15.46
CA SER A 114 4.97 3.23 14.86
C SER A 114 4.25 2.96 13.54
N MET A 115 4.86 2.13 12.67
CA MET A 115 4.22 1.68 11.42
C MET A 115 2.86 1.04 11.70
N ARG A 116 2.84 0.04 12.59
CA ARG A 116 1.62 -0.69 12.95
C ARG A 116 0.52 0.25 13.42
N ASP A 117 0.85 1.12 14.38
CA ASP A 117 -0.13 2.01 15.00
C ASP A 117 -0.66 3.06 14.03
N TYR A 118 0.20 3.59 13.15
CA TYR A 118 -0.21 4.53 12.11
C TYR A 118 -1.16 3.89 11.10
N TYR A 119 -0.81 2.73 10.56
CA TYR A 119 -1.61 2.05 9.54
C TYR A 119 -2.90 1.44 10.11
N LYS A 120 -2.91 0.98 11.37
CA LYS A 120 -4.15 0.61 12.06
C LYS A 120 -5.12 1.78 12.20
N ARG A 121 -4.61 2.97 12.56
CA ARG A 121 -5.45 4.19 12.63
C ARG A 121 -5.97 4.58 11.25
N LEU A 122 -5.12 4.52 10.23
CA LEU A 122 -5.51 4.80 8.84
C LEU A 122 -6.65 3.87 8.39
N SER A 123 -6.51 2.57 8.64
CA SER A 123 -7.54 1.57 8.30
C SER A 123 -8.89 1.84 8.96
N ARG A 124 -8.90 2.25 10.24
CA ARG A 124 -10.14 2.58 10.96
C ARG A 124 -10.79 3.85 10.41
N LYS A 125 -9.99 4.87 10.13
CA LYS A 125 -10.48 6.13 9.58
C LYS A 125 -11.15 5.91 8.22
N VAL A 126 -10.52 5.12 7.35
CA VAL A 126 -11.09 4.76 6.05
C VAL A 126 -12.43 4.04 6.21
N ALA A 127 -12.53 3.07 7.12
CA ALA A 127 -13.78 2.37 7.39
C ALA A 127 -14.91 3.31 7.90
N GLN A 128 -14.57 4.29 8.75
CA GLN A 128 -15.52 5.29 9.26
C GLN A 128 -15.98 6.25 8.16
N ASP A 129 -15.05 6.78 7.37
CA ASP A 129 -15.34 7.70 6.27
C ASP A 129 -16.22 7.02 5.19
N GLU A 130 -16.09 5.70 5.00
CA GLU A 130 -16.89 4.90 4.07
C GLU A 130 -18.31 4.62 4.58
N GLU A 131 -18.45 4.37 5.88
CA GLU A 131 -19.75 4.19 6.55
C GLU A 131 -20.56 5.50 6.49
N GLU A 132 -19.89 6.64 6.66
CA GLU A 132 -20.50 7.98 6.57
C GLU A 132 -20.85 8.40 5.13
N ARG A 133 -20.16 7.88 4.11
CA ARG A 133 -20.40 8.20 2.69
C ARG A 133 -21.47 7.34 2.00
N GLY A 134 -22.07 6.38 2.70
CA GLY A 134 -23.18 5.59 2.17
C GLY A 134 -22.79 4.64 1.02
N GLY A 135 -22.25 3.46 1.36
CA GLY A 135 -22.50 2.21 0.62
C GLY A 135 -21.68 1.90 -0.64
N LEU A 136 -21.16 2.87 -1.39
CA LEU A 136 -20.48 2.54 -2.66
C LEU A 136 -19.15 1.77 -2.47
N PHE A 137 -18.48 1.98 -1.34
CA PHE A 137 -17.22 1.29 -1.03
C PHE A 137 -17.44 -0.12 -0.45
N TYR A 138 -18.59 -0.36 0.22
CA TYR A 138 -19.06 -1.70 0.55
C TYR A 138 -19.34 -2.50 -0.75
N LEU A 139 -19.82 -1.84 -1.82
CA LEU A 139 -19.98 -2.44 -3.15
C LEU A 139 -18.63 -2.75 -3.84
N MET A 140 -17.60 -1.92 -3.70
CA MET A 140 -16.26 -2.24 -4.23
C MET A 140 -15.57 -3.38 -3.47
N ARG A 141 -15.79 -3.48 -2.16
CA ARG A 141 -15.30 -4.59 -1.33
C ARG A 141 -16.06 -5.90 -1.59
N LEU A 142 -17.35 -5.84 -1.97
CA LEU A 142 -18.17 -7.01 -2.34
C LEU A 142 -17.94 -7.47 -3.80
N LEU A 143 -17.65 -6.56 -4.73
CA LEU A 143 -17.39 -6.87 -6.16
C LEU A 143 -15.98 -7.41 -6.42
N ALA A 144 -15.01 -7.12 -5.54
CA ALA A 144 -13.68 -7.75 -5.57
C ALA A 144 -13.73 -9.23 -5.15
N ASP A 145 -14.65 -9.60 -4.24
CA ASP A 145 -14.95 -11.00 -3.91
C ASP A 145 -15.88 -11.68 -4.95
N TYR A 146 -16.61 -10.91 -5.79
CA TYR A 146 -17.54 -11.44 -6.81
C TYR A 146 -16.88 -11.88 -8.13
N ARG A 147 -15.66 -11.43 -8.44
CA ARG A 147 -14.97 -11.74 -9.72
C ARG A 147 -14.31 -13.12 -9.81
N LYS A 148 -14.59 -14.01 -8.86
CA LYS A 148 -14.13 -15.41 -8.90
C LYS A 148 -15.24 -16.42 -9.23
N VAL A 149 -16.45 -15.98 -9.59
CA VAL A 149 -17.55 -16.89 -10.00
C VAL A 149 -18.16 -16.37 -11.30
N ASP A 150 -18.08 -17.17 -12.36
CA ASP A 150 -18.72 -16.91 -13.66
C ASP A 150 -20.25 -16.88 -13.52
N ASP A 151 -20.80 -15.73 -13.11
CA ASP A 151 -22.24 -15.54 -12.90
C ASP A 151 -22.86 -14.55 -13.92
N PRO A 152 -23.71 -15.03 -14.86
CA PRO A 152 -24.37 -14.22 -15.90
C PRO A 152 -25.37 -13.17 -15.37
N GLU A 153 -25.72 -13.18 -14.09
CA GLU A 153 -26.66 -12.22 -13.51
C GLU A 153 -25.99 -10.85 -13.23
N ALA A 154 -24.69 -10.85 -12.95
CA ALA A 154 -23.86 -9.64 -12.72
C ALA A 154 -23.74 -8.73 -13.95
N GLU A 155 -23.71 -9.32 -15.15
CA GLU A 155 -23.65 -8.58 -16.42
C GLU A 155 -24.97 -7.85 -16.72
N ARG A 156 -26.11 -8.37 -16.24
CA ARG A 156 -27.42 -7.73 -16.43
C ARG A 156 -27.61 -6.54 -15.51
N GLU A 157 -27.10 -6.59 -14.27
CA GLU A 157 -27.13 -5.45 -13.36
C GLU A 157 -26.18 -4.32 -13.79
N THR A 158 -24.99 -4.65 -14.29
CA THR A 158 -24.05 -3.65 -14.85
C THR A 158 -24.68 -2.87 -16.00
N ARG A 159 -25.43 -3.55 -16.87
CA ARG A 159 -26.15 -2.94 -17.99
C ARG A 159 -27.35 -2.08 -17.58
N MET A 160 -27.93 -2.35 -16.41
CA MET A 160 -29.04 -1.58 -15.83
C MET A 160 -28.57 -0.21 -15.30
N TRP A 161 -27.32 -0.10 -14.83
CA TRP A 161 -26.74 1.16 -14.34
C TRP A 161 -26.29 2.09 -15.46
N ASP A 162 -25.90 1.55 -16.62
CA ASP A 162 -25.65 2.35 -17.84
C ASP A 162 -26.93 3.01 -18.39
N GLU A 163 -28.12 2.49 -18.04
CA GLU A 163 -29.42 3.07 -18.42
C GLU A 163 -29.99 4.08 -17.39
N ILE A 164 -29.43 4.16 -16.17
CA ILE A 164 -29.93 5.04 -15.09
C ILE A 164 -29.27 6.43 -15.11
N GLU A 165 -28.24 6.69 -15.93
CA GLU A 165 -27.92 8.08 -16.30
C GLU A 165 -28.86 8.54 -17.43
N PRO A 166 -29.84 9.39 -17.08
CA PRO A 166 -29.57 10.80 -17.32
C PRO A 166 -30.14 11.71 -16.23
N VAL A 167 -29.36 12.72 -15.87
CA VAL A 167 -29.76 14.10 -15.50
C VAL A 167 -28.76 14.61 -14.45
N GLY A 168 -27.93 15.56 -14.88
CA GLY A 168 -27.02 16.26 -13.97
C GLY A 168 -25.80 16.92 -14.60
N ARG A 169 -25.84 17.29 -15.89
CA ARG A 169 -24.99 18.38 -16.39
C ARG A 169 -25.76 19.70 -16.20
N GLU A 170 -24.99 20.75 -15.90
CA GLU A 170 -25.39 22.13 -15.56
C GLU A 170 -25.74 22.29 -14.06
N VAL A 171 -25.18 23.20 -13.27
CA VAL A 171 -24.74 24.58 -13.54
C VAL A 171 -23.75 25.04 -12.43
N TRP A 172 -22.75 25.83 -12.85
CA TRP A 172 -21.71 26.60 -12.11
C TRP A 172 -20.59 25.84 -11.38
#